data_AF-A0A0Q6Q339-F1
#
_entry.id   AF-A0A0Q6Q339-F1
#
_cell.length_a   1.000
_cell.length_b   1.000
_cell.length_c   1.000
_cell.angle_alpha   90.00
_cell.angle_beta   90.00
_cell.angle_gamma   90.00
#
_symmetry.space_group_name_H-M   'P 1'
#
loop_
_entity.id
_entity.type
_entity.pdbx_description
1 polymer ?
#
loop_
_entity_poly.entity_id
_entity_poly.type
_entity_poly.pdbx_seq_one_letter_code
_entity_poly.pdbx_strand_id
1 'polypeptide(L)'
;MRLGETATLEHRGGAYGIRLIGDDEWVIRSADGQTVGSLFYVSPVGEEHEPVYGVRLPGETETYHEGTDWRSIAATAINVTLDDDD
;
A
#
# COMPACT_ATOMS: atom_id res chain seq x y z
N MET A 1 0.41 5.77 -13.99
CA MET A 1 -0.85 6.09 -13.28
C MET A 1 -0.46 6.79 -11.99
N ARG A 2 -0.84 8.06 -11.79
CA ARG A 2 -0.69 8.69 -10.47
C ARG A 2 -1.79 8.11 -9.59
N LEU A 3 -1.48 7.58 -8.41
CA LEU A 3 -2.53 7.27 -7.45
C LEU A 3 -3.31 8.57 -7.21
N GLY A 4 -4.63 8.53 -7.41
CA GLY A 4 -5.49 9.64 -7.04
C GLY A 4 -5.53 9.82 -5.51
N GLU A 5 -6.26 10.82 -5.04
CA GLU A 5 -6.46 11.06 -3.60
C GLU A 5 -7.05 9.84 -2.87
N THR A 6 -7.78 8.99 -3.60
CA THR A 6 -8.33 7.71 -3.12
C THR A 6 -8.35 6.66 -4.24
N ALA A 7 -8.03 5.43 -3.88
CA ALA A 7 -8.19 4.23 -4.71
C ALA A 7 -8.81 3.10 -3.88
N THR A 8 -9.41 2.12 -4.57
CA THR A 8 -9.93 0.89 -3.96
C THR A 8 -9.20 -0.32 -4.55
N LEU A 9 -8.86 -1.27 -3.69
CA LEU A 9 -8.26 -2.54 -4.07
C LEU A 9 -9.13 -3.68 -3.54
N GLU A 10 -9.61 -4.53 -4.44
CA GLU A 10 -10.27 -5.79 -4.08
C GLU A 10 -9.21 -6.88 -3.98
N HIS A 11 -9.14 -7.58 -2.84
CA HIS A 11 -8.14 -8.62 -2.60
C HIS A 11 -8.69 -9.69 -1.65
N ARG A 12 -8.54 -10.98 -2.03
CA ARG A 12 -9.03 -12.14 -1.26
C ARG A 12 -10.49 -12.03 -0.76
N GLY A 13 -11.36 -11.40 -1.57
CA GLY A 13 -12.77 -11.21 -1.22
C GLY A 13 -13.07 -10.04 -0.28
N GLY A 14 -12.04 -9.31 0.17
CA GLY A 14 -12.17 -8.05 0.91
C GLY A 14 -11.95 -6.82 0.02
N ALA A 15 -12.50 -5.68 0.44
CA ALA A 15 -12.26 -4.39 -0.19
C ALA A 15 -11.42 -3.50 0.72
N TYR A 16 -10.40 -2.87 0.13
CA TYR A 16 -9.43 -2.06 0.85
C TYR A 16 -9.39 -0.65 0.25
N GLY A 17 -9.57 0.35 1.11
CA GLY A 17 -9.44 1.76 0.75
C GLY A 17 -7.98 2.21 0.87
N ILE A 18 -7.46 2.82 -0.18
CA ILE A 18 -6.10 3.39 -0.23
C ILE A 18 -6.26 4.88 -0.38
N ARG A 19 -5.93 5.63 0.67
CA ARG A 19 -6.20 7.07 0.74
C ARG A 19 -4.92 7.84 0.96
N LEU A 20 -4.72 8.88 0.16
CA LEU A 20 -3.60 9.80 0.31
C LEU A 20 -3.73 10.56 1.63
N ILE A 21 -2.66 10.57 2.44
CA ILE A 21 -2.61 11.26 3.74
C ILE A 21 -1.49 12.30 3.83
N GLY A 22 -0.65 12.42 2.79
CA GLY A 22 0.41 13.42 2.67
C GLY A 22 0.72 13.70 1.19
N ASP A 23 1.92 14.17 0.90
CA ASP A 23 2.33 14.42 -0.49
C ASP A 23 2.61 13.13 -1.28
N ASP A 24 3.15 12.10 -0.62
CA ASP A 24 3.64 10.87 -1.27
C ASP A 24 3.35 9.59 -0.46
N GLU A 25 2.39 9.64 0.47
CA GLU A 25 2.02 8.51 1.33
C GLU A 25 0.50 8.27 1.34
N TRP A 26 0.12 7.00 1.20
CA TRP A 26 -1.25 6.51 1.27
C TRP A 26 -1.41 5.54 2.42
N VAL A 27 -2.45 5.74 3.23
CA VAL A 27 -2.88 4.74 4.21
C VAL A 27 -3.75 3.69 3.53
N ILE A 28 -3.50 2.42 3.83
CA ILE A 28 -4.31 1.29 3.39
C ILE A 28 -5.22 0.90 4.56
N ARG A 29 -6.52 0.84 4.32
CA ARG A 29 -7.53 0.45 5.32
C ARG A 29 -8.44 -0.64 4.82
N SER A 30 -8.82 -1.57 5.70
CA SER A 30 -9.92 -2.51 5.46
C SER A 30 -11.27 -1.79 5.43
N ALA A 31 -12.31 -2.49 4.95
CA ALA A 31 -13.68 -1.99 4.96
C ALA A 31 -14.18 -1.63 6.38
N ASP A 32 -13.73 -2.37 7.40
CA ASP A 32 -14.04 -2.14 8.82
C ASP A 32 -13.25 -0.97 9.43
N GLY A 33 -12.36 -0.34 8.66
CA GLY A 33 -11.59 0.84 9.05
C GLY A 33 -10.27 0.53 9.73
N GLN A 34 -9.88 -0.74 9.87
CA GLN A 34 -8.56 -1.14 10.38
C GLN A 34 -7.47 -0.68 9.41
N THR A 35 -6.39 -0.12 9.94
CA THR A 35 -5.20 0.20 9.13
C THR A 35 -4.39 -1.07 8.93
N VAL A 36 -4.16 -1.44 7.67
CA VAL A 36 -3.41 -2.65 7.29
C VAL A 36 -1.97 -2.34 6.85
N GLY A 37 -1.67 -1.06 6.61
CA GLY A 37 -0.33 -0.63 6.22
C GLY A 37 -0.35 0.75 5.56
N SER A 38 0.83 1.18 5.11
CA SER A 38 1.00 2.44 4.38
C SER A 38 1.82 2.20 3.11
N LEU A 39 1.34 2.69 1.98
CA LEU A 39 2.01 2.70 0.70
C LEU A 39 2.67 4.07 0.50
N PHE A 40 3.88 4.12 -0.07
CA PHE A 40 4.56 5.38 -0.35
C PHE A 40 5.47 5.28 -1.58
N TYR A 41 5.89 6.41 -2.13
CA TYR A 41 6.95 6.41 -3.15
C TYR A 41 8.32 6.20 -2.51
N VAL A 42 9.02 5.16 -2.94
CA VAL A 42 10.46 4.99 -2.67
C VAL A 42 11.25 5.86 -3.65
N SER A 43 10.88 5.78 -4.93
CA SER A 43 11.40 6.68 -5.96
C SER A 43 10.29 7.03 -6.95
N PRO A 44 9.93 8.31 -7.13
CA PRO A 44 8.89 8.71 -8.08
C PRO A 44 9.33 8.53 -9.54
N VAL A 45 10.64 8.45 -9.79
CA VAL A 45 11.26 8.13 -11.08
C VAL A 45 12.36 7.12 -10.82
N GLY A 46 12.03 5.83 -10.88
CA GLY A 46 12.98 4.74 -10.74
C GLY A 46 13.93 4.63 -11.93
N GLU A 47 14.84 3.67 -11.87
CA GLU A 47 15.92 3.47 -12.86
C GLU A 47 15.40 3.25 -14.29
N GLU A 48 14.23 2.64 -14.43
CA GLU A 48 13.55 2.38 -15.72
C GLU A 48 12.52 3.46 -16.08
N HIS A 49 12.58 4.63 -15.45
CA HIS A 49 11.59 5.71 -15.54
C HIS A 49 10.19 5.32 -15.03
N GLU A 50 10.09 4.21 -14.32
CA GLU A 50 8.88 3.75 -13.63
C GLU A 50 8.94 4.11 -12.14
N PRO A 51 7.83 4.53 -11.53
CA PRO A 51 7.80 4.77 -10.09
C PRO A 51 8.03 3.48 -9.31
N VAL A 52 8.83 3.56 -8.26
CA VAL A 52 9.02 2.49 -7.28
C VAL A 52 8.23 2.84 -6.04
N TYR A 53 7.37 1.91 -5.63
CA TYR A 53 6.54 2.00 -4.45
C TYR A 53 7.12 1.12 -3.35
N GLY A 54 6.92 1.54 -2.11
CA GLY A 54 7.20 0.76 -0.92
C GLY A 54 5.95 0.60 -0.07
N VAL A 55 5.92 -0.43 0.76
CA VAL A 55 4.90 -0.61 1.79
C VAL A 55 5.53 -0.77 3.16
N ARG A 56 4.86 -0.22 4.18
CA ARG A 56 5.14 -0.42 5.61
C ARG A 56 3.97 -1.14 6.27
N LEU A 57 4.27 -2.07 7.16
CA LEU A 57 3.29 -2.71 8.02
C LEU A 57 2.84 -1.74 9.14
N PRO A 58 1.67 -1.97 9.75
CA PRO A 58 1.14 -1.07 10.79
C PRO A 58 2.10 -0.98 11.99
N GLY A 59 2.53 0.24 12.31
CA GLY A 59 3.47 0.50 13.40
C GLY A 59 4.95 0.39 13.02
N GLU A 60 5.27 -0.06 11.81
CA GLU A 60 6.64 -0.16 11.33
C GLU A 60 7.10 1.12 10.62
N THR A 61 8.39 1.42 10.76
CA THR A 61 9.05 2.55 10.08
C THR A 61 9.87 2.12 8.87
N GLU A 62 10.25 0.84 8.81
CA GLU A 62 11.10 0.28 7.77
C GLU A 62 10.26 -0.22 6.59
N THR A 63 10.81 -0.10 5.38
CA THR A 63 10.14 -0.61 4.18
C THR A 63 10.11 -2.13 4.22
N TYR A 64 8.90 -2.70 4.22
CA TYR A 64 8.70 -4.14 4.24
C TYR A 64 8.90 -4.77 2.86
N HIS A 65 8.37 -4.12 1.82
CA HIS A 65 8.50 -4.59 0.44
C HIS A 65 8.44 -3.44 -0.56
N GLU A 66 9.11 -3.61 -1.71
CA GLU A 66 9.28 -2.57 -2.75
C GLU A 66 9.04 -3.14 -4.14
N GLY A 67 8.54 -2.31 -5.06
CA GLY A 67 8.38 -2.68 -6.46
C GLY A 67 7.61 -1.65 -7.28
N THR A 68 7.48 -1.89 -8.58
CA THR A 68 6.90 -0.93 -9.52
C THR A 68 5.37 -1.02 -9.66
N ASP A 69 4.78 -2.16 -9.26
CA ASP A 69 3.32 -2.34 -9.25
C ASP A 69 2.73 -2.10 -7.86
N TRP A 70 2.20 -0.89 -7.65
CA TRP A 70 1.65 -0.48 -6.35
C TRP A 70 0.55 -1.41 -5.81
N ARG A 71 -0.22 -2.08 -6.70
CA ARG A 71 -1.28 -3.02 -6.29
C ARG A 71 -0.69 -4.24 -5.62
N SER A 72 0.32 -4.84 -6.25
CA SER A 72 1.04 -5.99 -5.71
C SER A 72 1.73 -5.62 -4.40
N ILE A 73 2.32 -4.42 -4.33
CA ILE A 73 2.97 -3.89 -3.12
C ILE A 73 1.95 -3.70 -1.98
N ALA A 74 0.79 -3.09 -2.25
CA ALA A 74 -0.27 -2.95 -1.24
C ALA A 74 -0.84 -4.31 -0.80
N ALA A 75 -1.00 -5.26 -1.73
CA ALA A 75 -1.49 -6.60 -1.44
C ALA A 75 -0.57 -7.38 -0.50
N THR A 76 0.74 -7.10 -0.50
CA THR A 76 1.70 -7.69 0.46
C THR A 76 1.33 -7.37 1.90
N ALA A 77 1.10 -6.09 2.24
CA ALA A 77 0.70 -5.71 3.60
C ALA A 77 -0.66 -6.30 3.99
N ILE A 78 -1.62 -6.32 3.05
CA ILE A 78 -2.93 -6.95 3.26
C ILE A 78 -2.78 -8.44 3.58
N ASN A 79 -1.95 -9.18 2.82
CA ASN A 79 -1.72 -10.60 3.07
C ASN A 79 -1.14 -10.83 4.46
N VAL A 80 -0.16 -10.03 4.88
CA VAL A 80 0.43 -10.16 6.23
C VAL A 80 -0.63 -9.93 7.30
N THR A 81 -1.46 -8.89 7.19
CA THR A 81 -2.54 -8.65 8.17
C THR A 81 -3.58 -9.77 8.19
N LEU A 82 -3.95 -10.32 7.02
CA LEU A 82 -4.90 -11.42 6.95
C LEU A 82 -4.35 -12.73 7.52
N ASP A 83 -3.04 -12.98 7.37
CA ASP A 83 -2.37 -14.19 7.87
C ASP A 83 -2.14 -14.12 9.39
N ASP A 84 -2.05 -12.91 9.96
CA ASP A 84 -1.93 -12.67 11.41
C ASP A 84 -3.27 -12.82 12.16
N ASP A 85 -4.40 -12.67 11.45
CA ASP A 85 -5.77 -12.74 12.02
C ASP A 85 -6.39 -14.17 11.97
N ASP A 86 -5.77 -15.11 11.25
CA ASP A 86 -6.20 -16.53 11.13
C ASP A 86 -5.66 -17.41 12.28
#